data_AF-A0A9E5Z584-F1
#
_entry.id   AF-A0A9E5Z584-F1
#
_cell.length_a   1.000
_cell.length_b   1.000
_cell.length_c   1.000
_cell.angle_alpha   90.00
_cell.angle_beta   90.00
_cell.angle_gamma   90.00
#
_symmetry.space_group_name_H-M   'P 1'
#
loop_
_entity.id
_entity.type
_entity.pdbx_description
1 polymer ?
#
loop_
_entity_poly.entity_id
_entity_poly.type
_entity_poly.pdbx_seq_one_letter_code
_entity_poly.pdbx_strand_id
1 'polypeptide(L)'
;MFKKILTLALASVFIFSIACGSGDSADPQSASPTVSPTVVAPEETALPTPLAPVDDFFLQLVEPAETEVFTDSASFTVVGRTRVDAVVTVNDTIVEPNIDGEFSLAVVLDEGPNIIEVVASVASGEQQDLVLVAIYLP
;
A
#
# COMPACT_ATOMS: atom_id res chain seq x y z
N MET A 1 -39.70 -8.79 -4.87
CA MET A 1 -39.85 -7.85 -6.01
C MET A 1 -40.18 -6.45 -5.46
N PHE A 2 -39.15 -5.68 -5.05
CA PHE A 2 -39.33 -4.28 -4.62
C PHE A 2 -38.10 -3.48 -5.08
N LYS A 3 -38.28 -2.79 -6.21
CA LYS A 3 -37.37 -1.78 -6.73
C LYS A 3 -37.61 -0.49 -5.95
N LYS A 4 -36.59 0.03 -5.27
CA LYS A 4 -36.50 1.45 -4.91
C LYS A 4 -35.09 1.93 -5.21
N ILE A 5 -35.02 2.68 -6.30
CA ILE A 5 -33.87 3.30 -6.94
C ILE A 5 -33.44 4.48 -6.06
N LEU A 6 -32.22 4.43 -5.53
CA LEU A 6 -31.60 5.53 -4.80
C LEU A 6 -30.64 6.25 -5.76
N THR A 7 -31.14 7.32 -6.37
CA THR A 7 -30.35 8.21 -7.23
C THR A 7 -29.58 9.18 -6.35
N LEU A 8 -28.25 9.07 -6.32
CA LEU A 8 -27.38 10.04 -5.66
C LEU A 8 -26.59 10.81 -6.72
N ALA A 9 -26.95 12.08 -6.94
CA ALA A 9 -26.24 12.99 -7.82
C ALA A 9 -25.15 13.70 -7.00
N LEU A 10 -23.88 13.44 -7.32
CA LEU A 10 -22.74 14.17 -6.78
C LEU A 10 -22.43 15.37 -7.68
N ALA A 11 -22.64 16.59 -7.17
CA ALA A 11 -22.15 17.82 -7.78
C ALA A 11 -20.74 18.11 -7.24
N SER A 12 -19.74 18.20 -8.12
CA SER A 12 -18.37 18.58 -7.77
C SER A 12 -18.05 19.95 -8.36
N VAL A 13 -17.84 20.94 -7.48
CA VAL A 13 -17.41 22.30 -7.83
C VAL A 13 -15.99 22.46 -7.31
N PHE A 14 -15.01 22.46 -8.21
CA PHE A 14 -13.61 22.75 -7.91
C PHE A 14 -13.38 24.26 -8.00
N ILE A 15 -13.00 24.89 -6.88
CA ILE A 15 -12.55 26.29 -6.85
C ILE A 15 -11.03 26.30 -6.62
N PHE A 16 -10.29 26.68 -7.66
CA PHE A 16 -8.86 26.98 -7.59
C PHE A 16 -8.64 28.28 -6.82
N SER A 17 -7.71 28.29 -5.87
CA SER A 17 -7.17 29.52 -5.27
C SER A 17 -5.65 29.48 -5.33
N ILE A 18 -5.10 30.33 -6.20
CA ILE A 18 -3.68 30.64 -6.32
C ILE A 18 -3.36 31.75 -5.32
N ALA A 19 -2.34 31.58 -4.49
CA ALA A 19 -1.79 32.65 -3.67
C ALA A 19 -0.25 32.70 -3.79
N CYS A 20 0.23 33.92 -3.93
CA CYS A 20 1.54 34.39 -4.40
C CYS A 20 2.68 34.26 -3.38
N GLY A 21 3.92 34.23 -3.88
CA GLY A 21 5.12 34.61 -3.13
C GLY A 21 6.19 35.13 -4.10
N SER A 22 6.54 36.41 -3.97
CA SER A 22 7.42 37.17 -4.88
C SER A 22 8.66 37.70 -4.15
N GLY A 23 9.77 37.85 -4.90
CA GLY A 23 10.87 38.80 -4.64
C GLY A 23 12.08 38.20 -3.90
N ASP A 24 13.34 38.59 -4.15
CA ASP A 24 13.94 39.61 -5.02
C ASP A 24 15.46 39.37 -5.10
N SER A 25 16.11 40.06 -6.03
CA SER A 25 17.42 39.87 -6.65
C SER A 25 18.64 40.40 -5.84
N ALA A 26 19.84 39.88 -6.16
CA ALA A 26 21.05 40.63 -6.56
C ALA A 26 22.39 40.12 -5.96
N ASP A 27 23.37 40.07 -6.88
CA ASP A 27 24.74 39.51 -6.93
C ASP A 27 25.81 40.43 -6.26
N PRO A 28 27.13 40.34 -6.55
CA PRO A 28 28.20 39.35 -6.29
C PRO A 28 29.25 39.87 -5.25
N GLN A 29 30.20 39.04 -4.79
CA GLN A 29 31.63 39.42 -4.72
C GLN A 29 32.58 38.28 -4.33
N SER A 30 33.65 38.17 -5.12
CA SER A 30 34.85 37.35 -4.90
C SER A 30 35.90 38.15 -4.13
N ALA A 31 36.43 37.62 -3.04
CA ALA A 31 37.80 37.88 -2.57
C ALA A 31 38.22 36.86 -1.50
N SER A 32 39.32 36.15 -1.75
CA SER A 32 40.10 35.43 -0.74
C SER A 32 41.20 36.35 -0.20
N PRO A 33 41.59 36.23 1.09
CA PRO A 33 42.97 35.77 1.32
C PRO A 33 43.14 34.79 2.51
N THR A 34 44.20 33.99 2.36
CA THR A 34 44.82 33.01 3.26
C THR A 34 45.31 33.54 4.61
N VAL A 35 45.02 32.84 5.72
CA VAL A 35 45.97 32.64 6.85
C VAL A 35 45.71 31.34 7.66
N SER A 36 46.69 30.43 7.56
CA SER A 36 47.36 29.51 8.52
C SER A 36 46.76 29.03 9.87
N PRO A 37 47.26 27.88 10.40
CA PRO A 37 46.51 26.83 11.07
C PRO A 37 46.56 26.89 12.60
N THR A 38 45.57 26.29 13.27
CA THR A 38 45.75 25.63 14.57
C THR A 38 44.67 24.57 14.71
N VAL A 39 45.13 23.34 14.85
CA VAL A 39 44.38 22.12 15.15
C VAL A 39 43.50 22.35 16.38
N VAL A 40 42.18 22.27 16.22
CA VAL A 40 41.26 22.13 17.35
C VAL A 40 40.09 21.23 16.95
N ALA A 41 39.85 20.25 17.82
CA ALA A 41 38.72 19.32 17.89
C ALA A 41 38.63 18.23 16.80
N PRO A 42 38.71 16.93 17.16
CA PRO A 42 37.98 15.93 16.40
C PRO A 42 36.50 16.23 16.65
N GLU A 43 35.92 17.01 15.74
CA GLU A 43 34.47 17.03 15.57
C GLU A 43 34.11 15.60 15.17
N GLU A 44 33.50 14.85 16.09
CA GLU A 44 32.88 13.57 15.76
C GLU A 44 31.91 13.84 14.63
N THR A 45 32.35 13.47 13.42
CA THR A 45 31.50 13.31 12.27
C THR A 45 30.56 12.17 12.64
N ALA A 46 29.45 12.50 13.29
CA ALA A 46 28.31 11.61 13.39
C ALA A 46 27.86 11.35 11.95
N LEU A 47 28.41 10.27 11.37
CA LEU A 47 27.93 9.71 10.13
C LEU A 47 26.43 9.49 10.32
N PRO A 48 25.56 9.98 9.41
CA PRO A 48 24.13 9.73 9.54
C PRO A 48 23.95 8.22 9.64
N THR A 49 23.49 7.75 10.80
CA THR A 49 23.12 6.35 10.98
C THR A 49 22.13 6.03 9.87
N PRO A 50 22.42 5.06 8.99
CA PRO A 50 21.43 4.62 8.01
C PRO A 50 20.16 4.25 8.78
N LEU A 51 19.06 4.95 8.50
CA LEU A 51 17.75 4.54 8.98
C LEU A 51 17.55 3.10 8.53
N ALA A 52 17.43 2.17 9.47
CA ALA A 52 17.07 0.80 9.17
C ALA A 52 15.74 0.81 8.37
N PRO A 53 15.55 -0.11 7.40
CA PRO A 53 14.26 -0.27 6.75
C PRO A 53 13.20 -0.47 7.84
N VAL A 54 12.23 0.44 7.88
CA VAL A 54 10.98 0.15 8.58
C VAL A 54 10.40 -1.04 7.84
N ASP A 55 10.19 -2.16 8.54
CA ASP A 55 9.58 -3.37 7.97
C ASP A 55 8.16 -2.99 7.53
N ASP A 56 8.03 -2.63 6.26
CA ASP A 56 6.82 -2.03 5.72
C ASP A 56 5.71 -3.08 5.69
N PHE A 57 4.53 -2.71 6.18
CA PHE A 57 3.42 -3.65 6.19
C PHE A 57 2.93 -3.92 4.76
N PHE A 58 2.97 -5.18 4.35
CA PHE A 58 2.69 -5.61 2.98
C PHE A 58 1.58 -6.66 2.92
N LEU A 59 0.94 -6.75 1.75
CA LEU A 59 0.06 -7.84 1.34
C LEU A 59 0.42 -8.22 -0.09
N GLN A 60 0.76 -9.49 -0.30
CA GLN A 60 1.12 -10.04 -1.60
C GLN A 60 0.21 -11.20 -1.95
N LEU A 61 -0.38 -11.17 -3.15
CA LEU A 61 -1.07 -12.32 -3.73
C LEU A 61 -0.03 -13.24 -4.41
N VAL A 62 -0.10 -14.54 -4.13
CA VAL A 62 0.78 -15.57 -4.71
C VAL A 62 0.00 -16.43 -5.71
N GLU A 63 -1.17 -16.92 -5.32
CA GLU A 63 -2.10 -17.61 -6.21
C GLU A 63 -3.51 -17.06 -5.99
N PRO A 64 -4.25 -16.71 -7.06
CA PRO A 64 -3.78 -16.61 -8.44
C PRO A 64 -2.69 -15.53 -8.63
N ALA A 65 -1.87 -15.65 -9.67
CA ALA A 65 -0.77 -14.71 -9.92
C ALA A 65 -1.26 -13.33 -10.40
N GLU A 66 -2.51 -13.22 -10.82
CA GLU A 66 -3.15 -12.01 -11.32
C GLU A 66 -4.45 -11.74 -10.55
N THR A 67 -4.87 -10.46 -10.53
CA THR A 67 -6.08 -10.01 -9.84
C THR A 67 -7.35 -10.15 -10.70
N GLU A 68 -7.24 -10.68 -11.91
CA GLU A 68 -8.37 -11.02 -12.77
C GLU A 68 -8.12 -12.41 -13.37
N VAL A 69 -9.07 -13.33 -13.17
CA VAL A 69 -8.91 -14.74 -13.55
C VAL A 69 -10.17 -15.27 -14.19
N PHE A 70 -10.02 -16.01 -15.28
CA PHE A 70 -11.08 -16.82 -15.89
C PHE A 70 -10.86 -18.28 -15.51
N THR A 71 -11.91 -18.96 -15.07
CA THR A 71 -11.82 -20.37 -14.67
C THR A 71 -13.07 -21.14 -15.08
N ASP A 72 -12.89 -22.42 -15.37
CA ASP A 72 -13.95 -23.43 -15.57
C ASP A 72 -14.23 -24.22 -14.29
N SER A 73 -13.55 -23.88 -13.19
CA SER A 73 -13.67 -24.54 -11.90
C SER A 73 -14.53 -23.70 -10.94
N ALA A 74 -15.51 -24.32 -10.30
CA ALA A 74 -16.41 -23.66 -9.34
C ALA A 74 -15.73 -23.26 -8.00
N SER A 75 -14.41 -23.40 -7.89
CA SER A 75 -13.64 -23.02 -6.71
C SER A 75 -12.15 -22.93 -7.05
N PHE A 76 -11.42 -22.06 -6.35
CA PHE A 76 -9.95 -22.09 -6.34
C PHE A 76 -9.40 -21.63 -4.98
N THR A 77 -8.10 -21.82 -4.79
CA THR A 77 -7.39 -21.42 -3.58
C THR A 77 -6.77 -20.05 -3.75
N VAL A 78 -7.12 -19.11 -2.88
CA VAL A 78 -6.39 -17.85 -2.70
C VAL A 78 -5.20 -18.15 -1.79
N VAL A 79 -3.98 -17.94 -2.28
CA VAL A 79 -2.72 -18.04 -1.54
C VAL A 79 -2.05 -16.68 -1.57
N GLY A 80 -1.55 -16.23 -0.42
CA GLY A 80 -0.83 -14.97 -0.34
C GLY A 80 0.16 -14.95 0.80
N ARG A 81 0.90 -13.84 0.88
CA ARG A 81 1.86 -13.57 1.94
C ARG A 81 1.64 -12.20 2.55
N THR A 82 1.87 -12.11 3.84
CA THR A 82 1.86 -10.86 4.60
C THR A 82 2.75 -11.03 5.84
N ARG A 83 2.71 -10.09 6.78
CA ARG A 83 3.39 -10.23 8.07
C ARG A 83 2.75 -11.33 8.92
N VAL A 84 3.57 -12.03 9.70
CA VAL A 84 3.14 -13.13 10.58
C VAL A 84 2.24 -12.69 11.74
N ASP A 85 2.24 -11.41 12.08
CA ASP A 85 1.40 -10.81 13.12
C ASP A 85 0.15 -10.12 12.56
N ALA A 86 -0.11 -10.26 11.26
CA ALA A 86 -1.30 -9.74 10.61
C ALA A 86 -2.51 -10.66 10.80
N VAL A 87 -3.69 -10.06 10.80
CA VAL A 87 -4.96 -10.75 10.61
C VAL A 87 -5.40 -10.52 9.17
N VAL A 88 -5.61 -11.61 8.42
CA VAL A 88 -6.10 -11.55 7.05
C VAL A 88 -7.58 -11.90 7.03
N THR A 89 -8.36 -11.17 6.24
CA THR A 89 -9.73 -11.52 5.91
C THR A 89 -9.81 -11.72 4.40
N VAL A 90 -10.33 -12.87 3.97
CA VAL A 90 -10.68 -13.14 2.57
C VAL A 90 -12.21 -13.20 2.52
N ASN A 91 -12.83 -12.23 1.85
CA ASN A 91 -14.24 -11.89 2.00
C ASN A 91 -14.59 -11.64 3.47
N ASP A 92 -15.46 -12.47 4.05
CA ASP A 92 -15.85 -12.39 5.46
C ASP A 92 -15.15 -13.46 6.34
N THR A 93 -14.19 -14.19 5.77
CA THR A 93 -13.50 -15.29 6.46
C THR A 93 -12.13 -14.85 6.94
N ILE A 94 -11.90 -14.97 8.25
CA ILE A 94 -10.60 -14.69 8.87
C ILE A 94 -9.65 -15.85 8.63
N VAL A 95 -8.42 -15.53 8.20
CA VAL A 95 -7.31 -16.46 7.96
C VAL A 95 -6.07 -15.91 8.67
N GLU A 96 -5.46 -16.72 9.52
CA GLU A 96 -4.19 -16.36 10.17
C GLU A 96 -3.01 -16.80 9.29
N PRO A 97 -2.06 -15.91 8.98
CA PRO A 97 -0.81 -16.31 8.35
C PRO A 97 -0.04 -17.31 9.22
N ASN A 98 0.65 -18.24 8.58
CA ASN A 98 1.53 -19.18 9.27
C ASN A 98 2.88 -18.53 9.67
N ILE A 99 3.81 -19.32 10.22
CA ILE A 99 5.11 -18.83 10.69
C ILE A 99 6.00 -18.27 9.56
N ASP A 100 5.73 -18.64 8.31
CA ASP A 100 6.41 -18.14 7.12
C ASP A 100 5.69 -16.93 6.48
N GLY A 101 4.60 -16.49 7.11
CA GLY A 101 3.76 -15.37 6.67
C GLY A 101 2.82 -15.73 5.51
N GLU A 102 2.64 -17.01 5.21
CA GLU A 102 1.73 -17.48 4.16
C GLU A 102 0.32 -17.72 4.71
N PHE A 103 -0.69 -17.32 3.95
CA PHE A 103 -2.08 -17.64 4.20
C PHE A 103 -2.70 -18.33 2.97
N SER A 104 -3.70 -19.18 3.20
CA SER A 104 -4.39 -19.90 2.14
C SER A 104 -5.87 -20.10 2.49
N LEU A 105 -6.77 -19.84 1.54
CA LEU A 105 -8.20 -20.11 1.68
C LEU A 105 -8.81 -20.60 0.36
N ALA A 106 -9.58 -21.70 0.42
CA ALA A 106 -10.41 -22.13 -0.69
C ALA A 106 -11.67 -21.27 -0.78
N VAL A 107 -11.90 -20.68 -1.95
CA VAL A 107 -13.06 -19.84 -2.25
C VAL A 107 -13.95 -20.57 -3.26
N VAL A 108 -15.24 -20.63 -2.98
CA VAL A 108 -16.27 -21.17 -3.88
C VAL A 108 -16.81 -20.03 -4.74
N LEU A 109 -17.06 -20.30 -6.02
CA LEU A 109 -17.52 -19.31 -6.99
C LEU A 109 -18.96 -19.60 -7.43
N ASP A 110 -19.71 -18.53 -7.62
CA ASP A 110 -20.97 -18.54 -8.37
C ASP A 110 -20.70 -18.35 -9.87
N GLU A 111 -21.59 -18.82 -10.74
CA GLU A 111 -21.44 -18.63 -12.20
C GLU A 111 -21.36 -17.13 -12.55
N GLY A 112 -20.40 -16.78 -13.41
CA GLY A 112 -20.12 -15.40 -13.81
C GLY A 112 -19.08 -14.71 -12.92
N PRO A 113 -19.13 -13.36 -12.81
CA PRO A 113 -18.16 -12.59 -12.06
C PRO A 113 -18.32 -12.72 -10.54
N ASN A 114 -17.23 -13.02 -9.85
CA ASN A 114 -17.10 -13.06 -8.40
C ASN A 114 -16.06 -12.01 -7.98
N ILE A 115 -16.42 -11.15 -7.03
CA ILE A 115 -15.51 -10.16 -6.44
C ILE A 115 -15.05 -10.71 -5.10
N ILE A 116 -13.74 -10.84 -4.94
CA ILE A 116 -13.10 -11.38 -3.74
C ILE A 116 -12.22 -10.28 -3.14
N GLU A 117 -12.51 -9.89 -1.91
CA GLU A 117 -11.74 -8.89 -1.17
C GLU A 117 -10.75 -9.58 -0.23
N VAL A 118 -9.48 -9.18 -0.26
CA VAL A 118 -8.46 -9.63 0.68
C VAL A 118 -7.96 -8.42 1.45
N VAL A 119 -8.10 -8.44 2.76
CA VAL A 119 -7.65 -7.37 3.65
C VAL A 119 -6.69 -7.95 4.67
N ALA A 120 -5.51 -7.35 4.81
CA ALA A 120 -4.59 -7.65 5.89
C ALA A 120 -4.50 -6.43 6.82
N SER A 121 -4.47 -6.65 8.13
CA SER A 121 -4.30 -5.60 9.13
C SER A 121 -3.49 -6.07 10.33
N VAL A 122 -2.83 -5.13 11.02
CA VAL A 122 -2.03 -5.39 12.22
C VAL A 122 -2.50 -4.53 13.40
N ALA A 123 -2.08 -4.89 14.62
CA ALA A 123 -2.50 -4.19 15.85
C ALA A 123 -2.03 -2.73 15.96
N SER A 124 -1.00 -2.33 15.19
CA SER A 124 -0.56 -0.92 15.05
C SER A 124 -1.54 -0.06 14.25
N GLY A 125 -2.52 -0.68 13.57
CA GLY A 125 -3.50 0.00 12.73
C GLY A 125 -3.11 0.11 11.25
N GLU A 126 -1.97 -0.44 10.84
CA GLU A 126 -1.61 -0.53 9.42
C GLU A 126 -2.51 -1.54 8.72
N GLN A 127 -2.90 -1.24 7.47
CA GLN A 127 -3.82 -2.02 6.66
C GLN A 127 -3.36 -2.03 5.19
N GLN A 128 -3.55 -3.15 4.50
CA GLN A 128 -3.40 -3.31 3.05
C GLN A 128 -4.57 -4.13 2.51
N ASP A 129 -5.00 -3.83 1.29
CA ASP A 129 -6.10 -4.51 0.63
C ASP A 129 -5.79 -4.88 -0.82
N LEU A 130 -6.47 -5.92 -1.32
CA LEU A 130 -6.42 -6.38 -2.69
C LEU A 130 -7.81 -6.86 -3.11
N VAL A 131 -8.21 -6.54 -4.34
CA VAL A 131 -9.46 -7.02 -4.94
C VAL A 131 -9.12 -7.96 -6.09
N LEU A 132 -9.65 -9.18 -6.03
CA LEU A 132 -9.54 -10.21 -7.05
C LEU A 132 -10.90 -10.39 -7.73
N VAL A 133 -10.90 -10.40 -9.07
CA VAL A 133 -12.08 -10.69 -9.89
C VAL A 133 -11.93 -12.07 -10.52
N ALA A 134 -12.81 -13.00 -10.17
CA ALA A 134 -12.83 -14.34 -10.73
C ALA A 134 -14.10 -14.57 -11.56
N ILE A 135 -13.95 -14.88 -12.84
CA ILE A 135 -15.05 -15.13 -13.76
C ILE A 135 -15.15 -16.64 -13.99
N TYR A 136 -16.18 -17.26 -13.41
CA TYR A 136 -16.45 -18.68 -13.56
C TYR A 136 -17.39 -18.94 -14.75
N LEU A 137 -16.92 -19.71 -15.72
CA LEU A 137 -17.67 -20.10 -16.92
C LEU A 137 -17.58 -21.63 -17.09
N PRO A 138 -18.63 -22.39 -16.71
CA PRO A 138 -18.64 -23.87 -16.78
C PRO A 138 -18.67 -24.45 -18.20
#